data_AF-A0A3C0ZX18-F1
#
_entry.id   AF-A0A3C0ZX18-F1
#
_cell.length_a   1.000
_cell.length_b   1.000
_cell.length_c   1.000
_cell.angle_alpha   90.00
_cell.angle_beta   90.00
_cell.angle_gamma   90.00
#
_symmetry.space_group_name_H-M   'P 1'
#
loop_
_entity.id
_entity.type
_entity.pdbx_description
1 polymer ?
#
loop_
_entity_poly.entity_id
_entity_poly.type
_entity_poly.pdbx_seq_one_letter_code
_entity_poly.pdbx_strand_id
1 'polypeptide(L)'
;MPQNAQEALDFTDRCLGIADFIVPAMWEGTFDTIHILKELVPAPVRSTSTDLRLMQGSRGCLKITDRSKAGQDRDWHAGAPWLIPERKNAGERSLTCQVKYGGLNDTDRFPGSGVVLDVDLDYFCWDDSTSFGEPRRIEITEDAYQSFVNDRDHPLRILPSRIIDVTRDEGKYWLYLSQTYPQDPVPDDTVILRRIQRLFYYLRYTGIRPLAIDICRSVR
;
A
#
# COMPACT_ATOMS: atom_id res chain seq x y z
N MET A 1 1.54 -3.98 -26.76
CA MET A 1 1.03 -5.12 -25.99
C MET A 1 2.08 -6.22 -26.04
N PRO A 2 2.44 -6.83 -24.89
CA PRO A 2 3.43 -7.90 -24.83
C PRO A 2 3.03 -9.06 -25.73
N GLN A 3 3.99 -9.65 -26.45
CA GLN A 3 3.77 -10.71 -27.44
C GLN A 3 4.07 -12.11 -26.89
N ASN A 4 4.68 -12.22 -25.72
CA ASN A 4 4.98 -13.48 -25.04
C ASN A 4 5.00 -13.31 -23.51
N ALA A 5 5.13 -14.42 -22.78
CA ALA A 5 5.09 -14.43 -21.32
C ALA A 5 6.23 -13.64 -20.66
N GLN A 6 7.44 -13.65 -21.25
CA GLN A 6 8.56 -12.88 -20.72
C GLN A 6 8.37 -11.38 -20.95
N GLU A 7 7.89 -10.98 -22.12
CA GLU A 7 7.52 -9.58 -22.39
C GLU A 7 6.37 -9.12 -21.51
N ALA A 8 5.41 -10.00 -21.18
CA ALA A 8 4.34 -9.69 -20.24
C ALA A 8 4.90 -9.48 -18.83
N LEU A 9 5.80 -10.36 -18.36
CA LEU A 9 6.51 -10.20 -17.09
C LEU A 9 7.28 -8.87 -17.03
N ASP A 10 8.09 -8.58 -18.06
CA ASP A 10 8.91 -7.37 -18.13
C ASP A 10 8.04 -6.10 -18.21
N PHE A 11 6.91 -6.17 -18.92
CA PHE A 11 5.95 -5.08 -18.99
C PHE A 11 5.27 -4.86 -17.65
N THR A 12 4.80 -5.92 -16.99
CA THR A 12 4.22 -5.83 -15.65
C THR A 12 5.22 -5.23 -14.66
N ASP A 13 6.49 -5.65 -14.70
CA ASP A 13 7.54 -5.16 -13.80
C ASP A 13 7.90 -3.69 -13.98
N ARG A 14 7.81 -3.18 -15.20
CA ARG A 14 8.23 -1.80 -15.52
C ARG A 14 7.07 -0.82 -15.57
N CYS A 15 5.86 -1.29 -15.79
CA CYS A 15 4.75 -0.44 -16.23
C CYS A 15 3.43 -0.67 -15.49
N LEU A 16 3.32 -1.70 -14.63
CA LEU A 16 2.09 -2.02 -13.88
C LEU A 16 2.40 -2.16 -12.38
N GLY A 17 2.68 -1.02 -11.74
CA GLY A 17 2.66 -0.93 -10.29
C GLY A 17 1.24 -1.03 -9.74
N ILE A 18 1.14 -1.30 -8.43
CA ILE A 18 -0.12 -1.49 -7.69
C ILE A 18 -1.19 -0.43 -7.92
N ALA A 19 -0.78 0.78 -8.31
CA ALA A 19 -1.67 1.92 -8.44
C ALA A 19 -1.94 2.33 -9.90
N ASP A 20 -1.30 1.69 -10.87
CA ASP A 20 -1.23 2.19 -12.25
C ASP A 20 -2.50 1.95 -13.06
N PHE A 21 -3.35 0.99 -12.67
CA PHE A 21 -4.69 0.83 -13.24
C PHE A 21 -5.76 1.47 -12.36
N ILE A 22 -5.77 1.11 -11.07
CA ILE A 22 -6.88 1.44 -10.19
C ILE A 22 -7.00 2.94 -9.97
N VAL A 23 -5.90 3.67 -9.81
CA VAL A 23 -5.95 5.11 -9.50
C VAL A 23 -6.39 5.96 -10.69
N PRO A 24 -5.89 5.75 -11.92
CA PRO A 24 -6.48 6.38 -13.10
C PRO A 24 -7.98 6.08 -13.25
N ALA A 25 -8.41 4.84 -12.99
CA ALA A 25 -9.82 4.47 -13.09
C ALA A 25 -10.70 5.17 -12.04
N MET A 26 -10.18 5.35 -10.81
CA MET A 26 -10.79 6.18 -9.78
C MET A 26 -10.91 7.65 -10.24
N TRP A 27 -9.83 8.19 -10.81
CA TRP A 27 -9.78 9.57 -11.30
C TRP A 27 -10.78 9.84 -12.43
N GLU A 28 -10.86 8.96 -13.42
CA GLU A 28 -11.85 9.06 -14.51
C GLU A 28 -13.28 8.76 -14.02
N GLY A 29 -13.43 8.12 -12.84
CA GLY A 29 -14.74 7.87 -12.24
C GLY A 29 -15.43 6.63 -12.79
N THR A 30 -14.63 5.64 -13.15
CA THR A 30 -15.09 4.39 -13.75
C THR A 30 -15.95 3.56 -12.79
N PHE A 31 -15.79 3.78 -11.48
CA PHE A 31 -16.43 2.99 -10.43
C PHE A 31 -17.25 3.86 -9.48
N ASP A 32 -18.48 3.42 -9.19
CA ASP A 32 -19.38 4.07 -8.22
C ASP A 32 -18.97 3.79 -6.77
N THR A 33 -18.29 2.67 -6.54
CA THR A 33 -17.85 2.24 -5.21
C THR A 33 -16.53 1.50 -5.32
N ILE A 34 -15.59 1.85 -4.44
CA ILE A 34 -14.27 1.24 -4.37
C ILE A 34 -14.19 0.50 -3.04
N HIS A 35 -13.75 -0.77 -3.12
CA HIS A 35 -13.49 -1.58 -1.94
C HIS A 35 -12.00 -1.89 -1.85
N ILE A 36 -11.34 -1.40 -0.80
CA ILE A 36 -9.94 -1.73 -0.53
C ILE A 36 -9.91 -2.77 0.57
N LEU A 37 -9.40 -3.96 0.25
CA LEU A 37 -9.21 -5.05 1.20
C LEU A 37 -7.79 -4.99 1.75
N LYS A 38 -7.66 -4.85 3.07
CA LYS A 38 -6.37 -4.83 3.76
C LYS A 38 -6.29 -5.98 4.76
N GLU A 39 -5.09 -6.53 4.94
CA GLU A 39 -4.75 -7.62 5.87
C GLU A 39 -5.12 -9.03 5.40
N LEU A 40 -4.23 -9.98 5.71
CA LEU A 40 -4.32 -11.38 5.28
C LEU A 40 -5.01 -12.28 6.30
N VAL A 41 -5.22 -11.75 7.50
CA VAL A 41 -5.78 -12.48 8.62
C VAL A 41 -7.31 -12.53 8.47
N PRO A 42 -7.95 -13.71 8.56
CA PRO A 42 -9.39 -13.78 8.72
C PRO A 42 -9.82 -12.95 9.93
N ALA A 43 -10.49 -11.84 9.68
CA ALA A 43 -11.10 -11.00 10.70
C ALA A 43 -12.46 -10.55 10.18
N PRO A 44 -13.44 -10.30 11.07
CA PRO A 44 -14.68 -9.65 10.65
C PRO A 44 -14.34 -8.35 9.96
N VAL A 45 -14.83 -8.16 8.74
CA VAL A 45 -14.53 -6.96 7.97
C VAL A 45 -15.04 -5.75 8.72
N ARG A 46 -14.11 -4.87 9.11
CA ARG A 46 -14.44 -3.53 9.59
C ARG A 46 -14.48 -2.62 8.39
N SER A 47 -15.67 -2.11 8.09
CA SER A 47 -15.85 -1.13 7.03
C SER A 47 -15.71 0.26 7.62
N THR A 48 -14.79 1.04 7.07
CA THR A 48 -14.71 2.48 7.31
C THR A 48 -14.86 3.20 5.98
N SER A 49 -15.68 4.23 5.97
CA SER A 49 -15.70 5.17 4.85
C SER A 49 -14.47 6.06 4.95
N THR A 50 -13.70 6.15 3.87
CA THR A 50 -12.64 7.15 3.74
C THR A 50 -12.92 8.08 2.57
N ASP A 51 -12.65 9.36 2.76
CA ASP A 51 -12.72 10.34 1.69
C ASP A 51 -11.33 10.50 1.07
N LEU A 52 -11.22 10.09 -0.19
CA LEU A 52 -10.04 10.23 -1.00
C LEU A 52 -10.15 11.47 -1.87
N ARG A 53 -9.14 12.33 -1.77
CA ARG A 53 -8.95 13.48 -2.63
C ARG A 53 -7.91 13.14 -3.68
N LEU A 54 -8.32 13.08 -4.94
CA LEU A 54 -7.43 12.87 -6.06
C LEU A 54 -7.15 14.22 -6.72
N MET A 55 -5.89 14.44 -7.07
CA MET A 55 -5.43 15.66 -7.74
C MET A 55 -4.38 15.29 -8.78
N GLN A 56 -4.31 16.02 -9.89
CA GLN A 56 -3.19 15.88 -10.81
C GLN A 56 -1.95 16.57 -10.22
N GLY A 57 -0.91 15.77 -9.96
CA GLY A 57 0.41 16.24 -9.58
C GLY A 57 1.26 16.63 -10.80
N SER A 58 2.51 17.01 -10.55
CA SER A 58 3.46 17.31 -11.63
C SER A 58 3.79 16.07 -12.46
N ARG A 59 4.01 16.26 -13.77
CA ARG A 59 4.44 15.19 -14.72
C ARG A 59 3.40 14.07 -14.93
N GLY A 60 2.10 14.37 -14.82
CA GLY A 60 1.05 13.40 -15.13
C GLY A 60 0.76 12.36 -14.02
N CYS A 61 1.46 12.40 -12.89
CA CYS A 61 1.13 11.56 -11.73
C CYS A 61 -0.14 12.05 -11.02
N LEU A 62 -0.93 11.14 -10.47
CA LEU A 62 -2.02 11.47 -9.56
C LEU A 62 -1.52 11.47 -8.12
N LYS A 63 -1.94 12.47 -7.36
CA LYS A 63 -1.79 12.58 -5.92
C LYS A 63 -3.09 12.16 -5.27
N ILE A 64 -3.05 11.18 -4.37
CA ILE A 64 -4.18 10.78 -3.54
C ILE A 64 -3.92 11.23 -2.11
N THR A 65 -4.91 11.85 -1.45
CA THR A 65 -4.87 12.22 -0.04
C THR A 65 -6.05 11.58 0.70
N ASP A 66 -5.76 10.84 1.76
CA ASP A 66 -6.74 10.21 2.67
C ASP A 66 -7.08 11.15 3.82
N ARG A 67 -8.33 11.62 3.90
CA ARG A 67 -8.79 12.57 4.95
C ARG A 67 -9.42 11.90 6.18
N SER A 68 -9.50 10.57 6.24
CA SER A 68 -10.10 9.88 7.38
C SER A 68 -9.29 10.01 8.67
N LYS A 69 -8.01 10.39 8.58
CA LYS A 69 -7.15 10.70 9.73
C LYS A 69 -6.74 12.17 9.70
N ALA A 70 -7.38 12.98 10.53
CA ALA A 70 -6.99 14.37 10.73
C ALA A 70 -5.49 14.48 11.04
N GLY A 71 -4.73 15.14 10.16
CA GLY A 71 -3.30 15.42 10.35
C GLY A 71 -2.32 14.37 9.80
N GLN A 72 -2.77 13.36 9.06
CA GLN A 72 -1.89 12.44 8.32
C GLN A 72 -2.32 12.33 6.86
N ASP A 73 -2.12 13.41 6.11
CA ASP A 73 -2.22 13.38 4.65
C ASP A 73 -1.11 12.45 4.13
N ARG A 74 -1.49 11.22 3.75
CA ARG A 74 -0.58 10.30 3.05
C ARG A 74 -0.72 10.58 1.56
N ASP A 75 0.34 11.12 0.98
CA ASP A 75 0.45 11.36 -0.45
C ASP A 75 0.87 10.06 -1.14
N TRP A 76 -0.02 9.53 -1.98
CA TRP A 76 0.32 8.44 -2.89
C TRP A 76 0.50 9.03 -4.28
N HIS A 77 1.62 8.72 -4.91
CA HIS A 77 1.84 9.02 -6.32
C HIS A 77 1.51 7.77 -7.12
N ALA A 78 0.55 7.89 -8.01
CA ALA A 78 0.08 6.80 -8.83
C ALA A 78 -0.09 7.23 -10.28
N GLY A 79 0.03 6.26 -11.18
CA GLY A 79 -0.16 6.48 -12.59
C GLY A 79 1.16 6.76 -13.27
N ALA A 80 1.38 6.04 -14.37
CA ALA A 80 2.42 6.37 -15.29
C ALA A 80 2.08 7.68 -16.02
N PRO A 81 3.04 8.61 -16.17
CA PRO A 81 2.86 9.89 -16.88
C PRO A 81 2.21 9.79 -18.27
N TRP A 82 2.32 8.62 -18.91
CA TRP A 82 1.75 8.35 -20.24
C TRP A 82 0.28 7.86 -20.22
N LEU A 83 -0.23 7.38 -19.09
CA LEU A 83 -1.62 6.89 -18.94
C LEU A 83 -2.60 8.04 -18.70
N ILE A 84 -2.14 9.12 -18.07
CA ILE A 84 -2.96 10.29 -17.75
C ILE A 84 -2.36 11.53 -18.41
N PRO A 85 -2.93 12.00 -19.54
CA PRO A 85 -2.50 13.24 -20.16
C PRO A 85 -2.58 14.40 -19.17
N GLU A 86 -1.56 15.26 -19.17
CA GLU A 86 -1.56 16.47 -18.35
C GLU A 86 -2.75 17.36 -18.75
N ARG A 87 -3.68 17.60 -17.82
CA ARG A 87 -4.83 18.47 -18.04
C ARG A 87 -4.56 19.80 -17.32
N LYS A 88 -4.39 20.88 -18.10
CA LYS A 88 -4.39 22.23 -17.51
C LYS A 88 -5.72 22.45 -16.79
N ASN A 89 -5.67 22.79 -15.50
CA ASN A 89 -6.84 22.97 -14.63
C ASN A 89 -7.66 21.69 -14.41
N ALA A 90 -7.01 20.54 -14.25
CA ALA A 90 -7.66 19.26 -13.97
C ALA A 90 -8.62 19.27 -12.76
N GLY A 91 -8.52 20.28 -11.90
CA GLY A 91 -9.32 20.40 -10.70
C GLY A 91 -8.98 19.28 -9.72
N GLU A 92 -9.91 19.02 -8.82
CA GLU A 92 -9.81 17.97 -7.83
C GLU A 92 -11.03 17.07 -7.97
N ARG A 93 -10.83 15.78 -7.75
CA ARG A 93 -11.91 14.83 -7.59
C ARG A 93 -11.93 14.29 -6.17
N SER A 94 -13.06 14.47 -5.49
CA SER A 94 -13.34 13.80 -4.22
C SER A 94 -14.12 12.52 -4.49
N LEU A 95 -13.70 11.42 -3.86
CA LEU A 95 -14.32 10.10 -3.95
C LEU A 95 -14.46 9.54 -2.55
N THR A 96 -15.62 8.98 -2.24
CA THR A 96 -15.80 8.20 -1.00
C THR A 96 -15.50 6.74 -1.29
N CYS A 97 -14.51 6.18 -0.61
CA CYS A 97 -14.07 4.80 -0.74
C CYS A 97 -14.46 3.99 0.51
N GLN A 98 -14.95 2.77 0.30
CA GLN A 98 -15.25 1.83 1.39
C GLN A 98 -14.01 1.00 1.68
N VAL A 99 -13.24 1.36 2.70
CA VAL A 99 -12.07 0.58 3.12
C VAL A 99 -12.54 -0.53 4.04
N LYS A 100 -12.21 -1.77 3.66
CA LYS A 100 -12.53 -2.98 4.40
C LYS A 100 -11.24 -3.56 4.98
N TYR A 101 -11.13 -3.53 6.30
CA TYR A 101 -10.01 -4.13 7.03
C TYR A 101 -10.39 -5.55 7.46
N GLY A 102 -9.51 -6.51 7.20
CA GLY A 102 -9.70 -7.93 7.45
C GLY A 102 -9.81 -8.76 6.16
N GLY A 103 -9.44 -10.04 6.23
CA GLY A 103 -9.50 -10.95 5.10
C GLY A 103 -10.92 -11.40 4.73
N LEU A 104 -11.07 -11.91 3.51
CA LEU A 104 -12.34 -12.37 2.92
C LEU A 104 -13.06 -13.40 3.80
N ASN A 105 -14.25 -13.07 4.30
CA ASN A 105 -15.09 -13.97 5.09
C ASN A 105 -16.52 -14.08 4.52
N ASP A 106 -17.24 -15.10 4.95
CA ASP A 106 -18.59 -15.46 4.48
C ASP A 106 -19.71 -14.47 4.83
N THR A 107 -19.44 -13.50 5.71
CA THR A 107 -20.40 -12.42 6.05
C THR A 107 -20.24 -11.17 5.20
N ASP A 108 -19.18 -11.10 4.39
CA ASP A 108 -18.89 -9.94 3.55
C ASP A 108 -19.89 -9.82 2.40
N ARG A 109 -20.52 -8.65 2.27
CA ARG A 109 -21.39 -8.34 1.13
C ARG A 109 -20.66 -7.45 0.13
N PHE A 110 -20.59 -7.91 -1.11
CA PHE A 110 -20.14 -7.16 -2.29
C PHE A 110 -21.20 -7.26 -3.40
N PRO A 111 -21.21 -6.33 -4.37
CA PRO A 111 -22.07 -6.44 -5.53
C PRO A 111 -21.78 -7.73 -6.32
N GLY A 112 -22.85 -8.43 -6.74
CA GLY A 112 -22.73 -9.71 -7.46
C GLY A 112 -22.34 -9.60 -8.94
N SER A 113 -22.33 -8.38 -9.51
CA SER A 113 -22.00 -8.10 -10.91
C SER A 113 -21.37 -6.72 -11.05
N GLY A 114 -20.71 -6.45 -12.19
CA GLY A 114 -20.05 -5.16 -12.42
C GLY A 114 -18.74 -4.98 -11.64
N VAL A 115 -18.19 -6.07 -11.10
CA VAL A 115 -16.98 -6.03 -10.28
C VAL A 115 -15.75 -6.07 -11.18
N VAL A 116 -14.80 -5.17 -10.95
CA VAL A 116 -13.42 -5.31 -11.42
C VAL A 116 -12.57 -5.65 -10.21
N LEU A 117 -11.71 -6.66 -10.36
CA LEU A 117 -10.83 -7.12 -9.29
C LEU A 117 -9.39 -6.68 -9.59
N ASP A 118 -8.79 -5.92 -8.69
CA ASP A 118 -7.37 -5.55 -8.74
C ASP A 118 -6.64 -6.30 -7.64
N VAL A 119 -5.61 -7.06 -7.99
CA VAL A 119 -4.91 -7.99 -7.09
C VAL A 119 -3.43 -7.67 -7.04
N ASP A 120 -3.01 -7.11 -5.91
CA ASP A 120 -1.59 -7.06 -5.55
C ASP A 120 -1.13 -8.47 -5.15
N LEU A 121 -0.12 -9.01 -5.83
CA LEU A 121 0.43 -10.32 -5.50
C LEU A 121 1.05 -10.36 -4.11
N ASP A 122 1.47 -9.21 -3.55
CA ASP A 122 1.92 -9.15 -2.17
C ASP A 122 0.78 -9.53 -1.22
N TYR A 123 -0.48 -9.42 -1.60
CA TYR A 123 -1.58 -9.98 -0.81
C TYR A 123 -1.39 -11.49 -0.53
N PHE A 124 -0.76 -12.25 -1.42
CA PHE A 124 -0.51 -13.68 -1.17
C PHE A 124 0.84 -13.94 -0.52
N CYS A 125 1.86 -13.16 -0.87
CA CYS A 125 3.24 -13.42 -0.46
C CYS A 125 3.80 -12.44 0.58
N TRP A 126 3.01 -11.47 1.07
CA TRP A 126 3.50 -10.46 2.03
C TRP A 126 4.20 -11.15 3.19
N ASP A 127 5.45 -10.75 3.35
CA ASP A 127 6.31 -11.02 4.48
C ASP A 127 6.66 -9.69 5.11
N ASP A 128 7.09 -9.70 6.37
CA ASP A 128 7.61 -8.48 7.00
C ASP A 128 9.12 -8.37 6.79
N SER A 129 9.64 -8.74 5.61
CA SER A 129 11.09 -8.78 5.34
C SER A 129 11.76 -7.41 5.39
N THR A 130 10.98 -6.33 5.29
CA THR A 130 11.44 -4.95 5.52
C THR A 130 11.59 -4.59 7.01
N SER A 131 11.11 -5.46 7.92
CA SER A 131 11.35 -5.30 9.35
C SER A 131 12.78 -5.70 9.73
N PHE A 132 13.47 -4.87 10.47
CA PHE A 132 14.75 -5.27 11.06
C PHE A 132 14.44 -6.08 12.33
N GLY A 133 14.47 -7.42 12.24
CA GLY A 133 14.13 -8.31 13.36
C GLY A 133 14.92 -8.06 14.65
N GLU A 134 16.12 -7.48 14.55
CA GLU A 134 16.90 -6.96 15.68
C GLU A 134 17.10 -5.44 15.52
N PRO A 135 17.06 -4.65 16.61
CA PRO A 135 17.37 -3.23 16.58
C PRO A 135 18.75 -3.00 15.94
N ARG A 136 18.80 -2.16 14.90
CA ARG A 136 20.07 -1.80 14.28
C ARG A 136 20.66 -0.60 14.98
N ARG A 137 21.93 -0.71 15.39
CA ARG A 137 22.71 0.40 15.92
C ARG A 137 23.68 0.92 14.86
N ILE A 138 23.71 2.24 14.69
CA ILE A 138 24.66 2.94 13.83
C ILE A 138 25.45 3.90 14.74
N GLU A 139 26.78 3.79 14.74
CA GLU A 139 27.62 4.74 15.47
C GLU A 139 27.48 6.12 14.80
N ILE A 140 27.18 7.14 15.58
CA ILE A 140 27.04 8.52 15.14
C ILE A 140 28.05 9.40 15.89
N THR A 141 28.27 10.61 15.38
CA THR A 141 29.11 11.59 16.07
C THR A 141 28.38 12.17 17.27
N GLU A 142 29.15 12.75 18.20
CA GLU A 142 28.61 13.55 19.31
C GLU A 142 27.70 14.67 18.80
N ASP A 143 28.13 15.38 17.76
CA ASP A 143 27.37 16.48 17.16
C ASP A 143 26.02 16.00 16.62
N ALA A 144 25.98 14.83 15.96
CA ALA A 144 24.73 14.25 15.45
C ALA A 144 23.79 13.82 16.60
N TYR A 145 24.35 13.26 17.68
CA TYR A 145 23.60 12.94 18.89
C TYR A 145 23.00 14.19 19.52
N GLN A 146 23.80 15.24 19.71
CA GLN A 146 23.35 16.50 20.30
C GLN A 146 22.33 17.20 19.41
N SER A 147 22.49 17.13 18.09
CA SER A 147 21.50 17.64 17.14
C SER A 147 20.16 16.94 17.32
N PHE A 148 20.13 15.61 17.39
CA PHE A 148 18.89 14.87 17.60
C PHE A 148 18.25 15.12 18.98
N VAL A 149 19.05 15.20 20.05
CA VAL A 149 18.56 15.40 21.42
C VAL A 149 17.99 16.81 21.63
N ASN A 150 18.66 17.83 21.11
CA ASN A 150 18.34 19.23 21.41
C ASN A 150 17.40 19.88 20.38
N ASP A 151 17.36 19.37 19.15
CA ASP A 151 16.43 19.86 18.13
C ASP A 151 15.09 19.12 18.23
N ARG A 152 14.08 19.82 18.72
CA ARG A 152 12.71 19.31 18.85
C ARG A 152 12.09 19.01 17.49
N ASP A 153 12.49 19.73 16.46
CA ASP A 153 11.96 19.62 15.09
C ASP A 153 12.91 18.83 14.18
N HIS A 154 13.87 18.09 14.76
CA HIS A 154 14.87 17.32 14.05
C HIS A 154 14.22 16.43 12.96
N PRO A 155 14.74 16.40 11.71
CA PRO A 155 14.12 15.67 10.60
C PRO A 155 13.84 14.19 10.87
N LEU A 156 14.67 13.53 11.68
CA LEU A 156 14.48 12.12 12.05
C LEU A 156 13.33 11.89 13.06
N ARG A 157 12.82 12.93 13.72
CA ARG A 157 11.64 12.87 14.61
C ARG A 157 10.31 12.94 13.86
N ILE A 158 10.34 13.16 12.55
CA ILE A 158 9.16 13.09 11.67
C ILE A 158 8.61 11.65 11.63
N LEU A 159 9.49 10.66 11.80
CA LEU A 159 9.10 9.27 11.98
C LEU A 159 8.63 9.05 13.43
N PRO A 160 7.65 8.16 13.68
CA PRO A 160 7.18 7.86 15.02
C PRO A 160 8.36 7.55 15.97
N SER A 161 8.34 8.12 17.17
CA SER A 161 9.39 7.99 18.21
C SER A 161 9.68 6.56 18.70
N ARG A 162 9.03 5.56 18.10
CA ARG A 162 9.25 4.13 18.35
C ARG A 162 10.14 3.46 17.31
N ILE A 163 10.52 4.18 16.24
CA ILE A 163 11.33 3.66 15.13
C ILE A 163 12.77 4.14 15.21
N ILE A 164 13.00 5.38 15.64
CA ILE A 164 14.34 5.99 15.73
C ILE A 164 14.55 6.57 17.13
N ASP A 165 15.66 6.21 17.76
CA ASP A 165 16.13 6.80 19.02
C ASP A 165 17.66 6.98 19.01
N VAL A 166 18.22 7.67 20.00
CA VAL A 166 19.67 7.80 20.18
C VAL A 166 20.09 7.46 21.60
N THR A 167 21.23 6.80 21.75
CA THR A 167 21.81 6.52 23.08
C THR A 167 23.29 6.89 23.13
N ARG A 168 23.78 7.01 24.35
CA ARG A 168 25.20 7.16 24.67
C ARG A 168 25.63 5.96 25.49
N ASP A 169 26.61 5.22 25.00
CA ASP A 169 27.16 4.04 25.69
C ASP A 169 28.67 3.99 25.50
N GLU A 170 29.41 3.71 26.59
CA GLU A 170 30.88 3.64 26.61
C GLU A 170 31.61 4.83 25.96
N GLY A 171 31.04 6.05 26.04
CA GLY A 171 31.62 7.25 25.43
C GLY A 171 31.42 7.38 23.92
N LYS A 172 30.67 6.46 23.31
CA LYS A 172 30.21 6.51 21.93
C LYS A 172 28.74 6.90 21.86
N TYR A 173 28.35 7.38 20.68
CA TYR A 173 26.99 7.81 20.41
C TYR A 173 26.38 6.92 19.34
N TRP A 174 25.12 6.55 19.52
CA TRP A 174 24.46 5.55 18.71
C TRP A 174 23.08 6.04 18.27
N LEU A 175 22.73 5.81 17.01
CA LEU A 175 21.36 5.86 16.50
C LEU A 175 20.79 4.43 16.50
N TYR A 176 19.64 4.25 17.14
CA TYR A 176 18.89 2.99 17.17
C TYR A 176 17.72 3.06 16.21
N LEU A 177 17.62 2.04 15.37
CA LEU A 177 16.47 1.76 14.52
C LEU A 177 15.77 0.52 15.08
N SER A 178 14.62 0.70 15.72
CA SER A 178 13.82 -0.40 16.30
C SER A 178 12.50 -0.57 15.56
N GLN A 179 12.30 -1.72 14.91
CA GLN A 179 10.97 -2.17 14.51
C GLN A 179 10.52 -3.25 15.50
N THR A 180 9.53 -2.95 16.33
CA THR A 180 9.02 -3.85 17.37
C THR A 180 8.00 -4.89 16.87
N TYR A 181 7.87 -5.09 15.55
CA TYR A 181 6.96 -6.09 15.02
C TYR A 181 7.70 -7.40 14.81
N PRO A 182 7.18 -8.54 15.31
CA PRO A 182 7.74 -9.84 14.99
C PRO A 182 7.70 -10.01 13.47
N GLN A 183 8.81 -10.44 12.88
CA GLN A 183 8.83 -10.73 11.46
C GLN A 183 7.90 -11.90 11.18
N ASP A 184 6.85 -11.66 10.41
CA ASP A 184 6.11 -12.76 9.82
C ASP A 184 7.06 -13.47 8.83
N PRO A 185 7.27 -14.79 8.98
CA PRO A 185 8.13 -15.53 8.08
C PRO A 185 7.55 -15.46 6.67
N VAL A 186 8.44 -15.43 5.67
CA VAL A 186 8.04 -15.53 4.27
C VAL A 186 7.14 -16.76 4.11
N PRO A 187 5.89 -16.59 3.66
CA PRO A 187 4.97 -17.71 3.55
C PRO A 187 5.51 -18.71 2.53
N ASP A 188 5.50 -19.99 2.88
CA ASP A 188 5.84 -21.04 1.92
C ASP A 188 4.76 -21.18 0.82
N ASP A 189 5.11 -21.91 -0.24
CA ASP A 189 4.20 -22.17 -1.38
C ASP A 189 2.85 -22.76 -0.95
N THR A 190 2.82 -23.56 0.12
CA THR A 190 1.58 -24.16 0.64
C THR A 190 0.67 -23.08 1.24
N VAL A 191 1.24 -22.14 2.00
CA VAL A 191 0.52 -21.00 2.56
C VAL A 191 0.00 -20.09 1.44
N ILE A 192 0.84 -19.76 0.46
CA ILE A 192 0.48 -18.91 -0.69
C ILE A 192 -0.67 -19.56 -1.48
N LEU A 193 -0.54 -20.83 -1.84
CA LEU A 193 -1.58 -21.57 -2.57
C LEU A 193 -2.90 -21.60 -1.80
N ARG A 194 -2.88 -21.79 -0.49
CA ARG A 194 -4.07 -21.76 0.35
C ARG A 194 -4.73 -20.37 0.35
N ARG A 195 -3.96 -19.28 0.36
CA ARG A 195 -4.49 -17.91 0.28
C ARG A 195 -5.16 -17.66 -1.08
N ILE A 196 -4.54 -18.11 -2.18
CA ILE A 196 -5.11 -18.05 -3.54
C ILE A 196 -6.41 -18.87 -3.62
N GLN A 197 -6.39 -20.11 -3.13
CA GLN A 197 -7.58 -20.97 -3.11
C GLN A 197 -8.73 -20.36 -2.31
N ARG A 198 -8.44 -19.66 -1.21
CA ARG A 198 -9.44 -18.95 -0.43
C ARG A 198 -10.11 -17.82 -1.23
N LEU A 199 -9.34 -17.05 -1.99
CA LEU A 199 -9.91 -16.04 -2.91
C LEU A 199 -10.84 -16.71 -3.94
N PHE A 200 -10.40 -17.81 -4.57
CA PHE A 200 -11.24 -18.53 -5.54
C PHE A 200 -12.53 -19.07 -4.90
N TYR A 201 -12.42 -19.70 -3.73
CA TYR A 201 -13.58 -20.18 -2.99
C TYR A 201 -14.54 -19.04 -2.67
N TYR A 202 -14.01 -17.90 -2.21
CA TYR A 202 -14.79 -16.72 -1.89
C TYR A 202 -15.56 -16.17 -3.09
N LEU A 203 -14.88 -15.97 -4.23
CA LEU A 203 -15.52 -15.50 -5.47
C LEU A 203 -16.61 -16.47 -5.93
N ARG A 204 -16.35 -17.78 -5.84
CA ARG A 204 -17.35 -18.81 -6.19
C ARG A 204 -18.53 -18.82 -5.24
N TYR A 205 -18.29 -18.74 -3.94
CA TYR A 205 -19.32 -18.78 -2.90
C TYR A 205 -20.27 -17.58 -2.99
N THR A 206 -19.70 -16.39 -3.19
CA THR A 206 -20.47 -15.14 -3.34
C THR A 206 -21.11 -14.99 -4.72
N GLY A 207 -20.72 -15.81 -5.69
CA GLY A 207 -21.18 -15.73 -7.06
C GLY A 207 -20.63 -14.54 -7.84
N ILE A 208 -19.63 -13.84 -7.30
CA ILE A 208 -18.99 -12.71 -7.97
C ILE A 208 -18.27 -13.21 -9.22
N ARG A 209 -18.60 -12.60 -10.36
CA ARG A 209 -17.92 -12.81 -11.64
C ARG A 209 -17.26 -11.51 -12.07
N PRO A 210 -15.94 -11.33 -11.81
CA PRO A 210 -15.25 -10.12 -12.21
C PRO A 210 -15.33 -9.93 -13.73
N LEU A 211 -15.59 -8.69 -14.17
CA LEU A 211 -15.54 -8.29 -15.57
C LEU A 211 -14.11 -8.22 -16.09
N ALA A 212 -13.18 -7.85 -15.22
CA ALA A 212 -11.75 -7.84 -15.46
C ALA A 212 -11.02 -8.19 -14.15
N ILE A 213 -9.85 -8.80 -14.31
CA ILE A 213 -8.91 -9.05 -13.22
C ILE A 213 -7.60 -8.40 -13.62
N ASP A 214 -7.17 -7.42 -12.84
CA ASP A 214 -5.82 -6.88 -12.88
C ASP A 214 -4.97 -7.59 -11.82
N ILE A 215 -3.72 -7.88 -12.17
CA ILE A 215 -2.77 -8.54 -11.29
C ILE A 215 -1.49 -7.71 -11.35
N CYS A 216 -1.15 -7.10 -10.22
CA CYS A 216 -0.02 -6.21 -10.06
C CYS A 216 0.99 -6.77 -9.05
N ARG A 217 2.21 -6.23 -9.09
CA ARG A 217 3.24 -6.44 -8.08
C ARG A 217 3.62 -5.09 -7.51
N SER A 218 3.95 -5.01 -6.22
CA SER A 218 4.62 -3.81 -5.72
C SER A 218 5.94 -3.60 -6.45
N VAL A 219 6.14 -2.40 -6.96
CA VAL A 219 7.40 -2.00 -7.59
C VAL A 219 8.44 -1.90 -6.47
N ARG A 220 9.59 -2.57 -6.64
CA ARG A 220 10.73 -2.45 -5.71
C ARG A 220 11.36 -1.07 -5.75
#